data_AF-H1KV07-F1
#
_entry.id   AF-H1KV07-F1
#
_cell.length_a   1.000
_cell.length_b   1.000
_cell.length_c   1.000
_cell.angle_alpha   90.00
_cell.angle_beta   90.00
_cell.angle_gamma   90.00
#
_symmetry.space_group_name_H-M   'P 1'
#
loop_
_entity.id
_entity.type
_entity.pdbx_description
1 polymer ?
#
loop_
_entity_poly.entity_id
_entity_poly.type
_entity_poly.pdbx_seq_one_letter_code
_entity_poly.pdbx_strand_id
1 'polypeptide(L)'
;MPDIRLFGIRHHGPGSARSLKAALDALNPDCLLIEGPPDADALIPLAAHEAMAPPVALLVYRPDRPRDCAFFPFAAFSPEWVAMRFGVAAGATLRFIDLPHAHQLADGFGAPEAPPEAAPIDAEPVSEAAEAPSGDGP
;
A
#
# COMPACT_ATOMS: atom_id res chain seq x y z
N MET A 1 -19.38 -17.47 -17.97
CA MET A 1 -19.23 -16.35 -17.03
C MET A 1 -18.26 -16.82 -15.95
N PRO A 2 -17.22 -16.05 -15.59
CA PRO A 2 -16.25 -16.50 -14.58
C PRO A 2 -16.93 -16.64 -13.21
N ASP A 3 -16.57 -17.69 -12.45
CA ASP A 3 -16.98 -17.83 -11.05
C ASP A 3 -15.96 -17.08 -10.16
N ILE A 4 -16.36 -15.93 -9.63
CA ILE A 4 -15.47 -15.04 -8.88
C ILE A 4 -15.76 -15.21 -7.38
N ARG A 5 -14.69 -15.48 -6.61
CA ARG A 5 -14.72 -15.56 -5.15
C ARG A 5 -13.76 -14.53 -4.56
N LEU A 6 -14.22 -13.79 -3.56
CA LEU A 6 -13.42 -12.80 -2.85
C LEU A 6 -13.12 -13.32 -1.44
N PHE A 7 -11.85 -13.27 -1.04
CA PHE A 7 -11.40 -13.67 0.27
C PHE A 7 -10.77 -12.47 0.97
N GLY A 8 -11.46 -11.94 1.97
CA GLY A 8 -10.87 -10.91 2.84
C GLY A 8 -9.75 -11.51 3.69
N ILE A 9 -8.62 -10.82 3.75
CA ILE A 9 -7.44 -11.32 4.47
C ILE A 9 -6.98 -10.37 5.57
N ARG A 10 -6.18 -10.91 6.49
CA ARG A 10 -5.24 -10.12 7.28
C ARG A 10 -3.83 -10.56 6.89
N HIS A 11 -3.03 -9.63 6.38
CA HIS A 11 -1.68 -9.86 5.81
C HIS A 11 -0.76 -10.71 6.71
N HIS A 12 -0.99 -10.69 8.02
CA HIS A 12 -0.20 -11.41 9.03
C HIS A 12 -1.10 -12.23 9.98
N GLY A 13 -2.21 -12.76 9.47
CA GLY A 13 -3.19 -13.52 10.24
C GLY A 13 -3.04 -15.03 10.02
N PRO A 14 -2.47 -15.82 10.96
CA PRO A 14 -2.35 -17.27 10.80
C PRO A 14 -3.72 -17.98 10.65
N GLY A 15 -4.79 -17.43 11.23
CA GLY A 15 -6.15 -17.90 10.99
C GLY A 15 -6.59 -17.67 9.54
N SER A 16 -6.37 -16.47 9.01
CA SER A 16 -6.71 -16.10 7.63
C SER A 16 -5.95 -16.98 6.62
N ALA A 17 -4.65 -17.22 6.83
CA ALA A 17 -3.85 -18.05 5.95
C ALA A 17 -4.33 -19.51 5.91
N ARG A 18 -4.68 -20.10 7.06
CA ARG A 18 -5.25 -21.46 7.11
C ARG A 18 -6.62 -21.54 6.45
N SER A 19 -7.50 -20.58 6.72
CA SER A 19 -8.83 -20.53 6.11
C SER A 19 -8.75 -20.35 4.59
N LEU A 20 -7.84 -19.48 4.11
CA LEU A 20 -7.60 -19.30 2.69
C LEU A 20 -7.09 -20.59 2.06
N LYS A 21 -6.07 -21.25 2.63
CA LYS A 21 -5.57 -22.54 2.16
C LYS A 21 -6.70 -23.55 1.97
N ALA A 22 -7.55 -23.74 2.99
CA ALA A 22 -8.65 -24.69 2.94
C ALA A 22 -9.68 -24.32 1.84
N ALA A 23 -9.96 -23.03 1.66
CA ALA A 23 -10.85 -22.57 0.60
C ALA A 23 -10.26 -22.79 -0.80
N LEU A 24 -8.96 -22.57 -0.98
CA LEU A 24 -8.25 -22.82 -2.23
C LEU A 24 -8.21 -24.31 -2.58
N ASP A 25 -7.93 -25.17 -1.59
CA ASP A 25 -7.96 -26.63 -1.76
C ASP A 25 -9.35 -27.12 -2.21
N ALA A 26 -10.44 -26.52 -1.70
CA ALA A 26 -11.82 -26.88 -2.07
C ALA A 26 -12.29 -26.28 -3.40
N LEU A 27 -11.86 -25.05 -3.71
CA LEU A 27 -12.25 -24.33 -4.92
C LEU A 27 -11.48 -24.81 -6.16
N ASN A 28 -10.21 -25.15 -5.98
CA ASN A 28 -9.26 -25.50 -7.04
C ASN A 28 -9.29 -24.49 -8.22
N PRO A 29 -8.96 -23.21 -7.97
CA PRO A 29 -9.07 -22.17 -8.98
C PRO A 29 -7.99 -22.32 -10.07
N ASP A 30 -8.36 -21.96 -11.30
CA ASP A 30 -7.47 -21.84 -12.45
C ASP A 30 -6.73 -20.48 -12.49
N CYS A 31 -7.22 -19.49 -11.74
CA CYS A 31 -6.63 -18.16 -11.62
C CYS A 31 -6.73 -17.63 -10.18
N LEU A 32 -5.65 -17.00 -9.70
CA LEU A 32 -5.59 -16.29 -8.44
C LEU A 32 -5.08 -14.87 -8.63
N LEU A 33 -5.86 -13.94 -8.08
CA LEU A 33 -5.55 -12.52 -8.02
C LEU A 33 -5.18 -12.20 -6.57
N ILE A 34 -3.98 -11.65 -6.37
CA ILE A 34 -3.35 -11.51 -5.05
C ILE A 34 -3.05 -10.03 -4.82
N GLU A 35 -3.28 -9.54 -3.60
CA GLU A 35 -2.83 -8.19 -3.21
C GLU A 35 -1.30 -8.09 -3.31
N GLY A 36 -0.83 -7.00 -3.90
CA GLY A 36 0.58 -6.73 -4.19
C GLY A 36 0.77 -5.94 -5.48
N PRO A 37 1.99 -5.43 -5.74
CA PRO A 37 2.26 -4.59 -6.90
C PRO A 37 2.46 -5.44 -8.17
N PRO A 38 1.76 -5.14 -9.29
CA PRO A 38 1.94 -5.84 -10.56
C PRO A 38 3.36 -5.70 -11.14
N ASP A 39 4.12 -4.69 -10.71
CA ASP A 39 5.55 -4.55 -11.02
C ASP A 39 6.37 -5.79 -10.62
N ALA A 40 5.87 -6.59 -9.67
CA ALA A 40 6.52 -7.79 -9.14
C ALA A 40 5.94 -9.11 -9.68
N ASP A 41 5.03 -9.10 -10.66
CA ASP A 41 4.39 -10.31 -11.19
C ASP A 41 5.39 -11.39 -11.61
N ALA A 42 6.48 -10.98 -12.28
CA ALA A 42 7.52 -11.88 -12.75
C ALA A 42 8.28 -12.59 -11.62
N LEU A 43 8.19 -12.09 -10.38
CA LEU A 43 8.86 -12.65 -9.21
C LEU A 43 8.02 -13.70 -8.49
N ILE A 44 6.71 -13.79 -8.75
CA ILE A 44 5.80 -14.75 -8.09
C ILE A 44 6.33 -16.19 -8.14
N PRO A 45 6.86 -16.73 -9.27
CA PRO A 45 7.35 -18.11 -9.32
C PRO A 45 8.49 -18.39 -8.34
N LEU A 46 9.25 -17.37 -7.91
CA LEU A 46 10.34 -17.54 -6.95
C LEU A 46 9.83 -17.96 -5.56
N ALA A 47 8.57 -17.73 -5.22
CA ALA A 47 7.97 -18.15 -3.95
C ALA A 47 7.95 -19.68 -3.76
N ALA A 48 8.02 -20.44 -4.85
CA ALA A 48 8.09 -21.90 -4.83
C ALA A 48 9.52 -22.46 -4.76
N HIS A 49 10.54 -21.62 -4.95
CA HIS A 49 11.93 -22.05 -4.84
C HIS A 49 12.24 -22.54 -3.42
N GLU A 50 12.94 -23.66 -3.28
CA GLU A 50 13.19 -24.31 -1.97
C GLU A 50 13.95 -23.40 -0.99
N ALA A 51 14.92 -22.63 -1.51
CA ALA A 51 15.67 -21.66 -0.72
C ALA A 51 14.87 -20.36 -0.40
N MET A 52 13.70 -20.15 -0.99
CA MET A 52 12.85 -18.98 -0.72
C MET A 52 11.96 -19.27 0.48
N ALA A 53 12.51 -19.05 1.68
CA ALA A 53 11.85 -19.29 2.96
C ALA A 53 11.55 -17.97 3.68
N PRO A 54 10.30 -17.70 4.10
CA PRO A 54 9.95 -16.48 4.82
C PRO A 54 10.59 -16.46 6.23
N PRO A 55 10.86 -15.27 6.80
CA PRO A 55 10.41 -13.96 6.34
C PRO A 55 11.19 -13.45 5.12
N VAL A 56 10.47 -13.04 4.09
CA VAL A 56 11.01 -12.41 2.87
C VAL A 56 10.18 -11.18 2.54
N ALA A 57 10.67 -10.28 1.71
CA ALA A 57 9.90 -9.13 1.26
C ALA A 57 10.15 -8.87 -0.22
N LEU A 58 9.11 -8.42 -0.92
CA LEU A 58 9.33 -7.71 -2.18
C LEU A 58 9.81 -6.30 -1.85
N LEU A 59 10.86 -5.87 -2.54
CA LEU A 59 11.37 -4.51 -2.49
C LEU A 59 11.13 -3.86 -3.85
N VAL A 60 10.32 -2.81 -3.86
CA VAL A 60 10.17 -1.94 -5.02
C VAL A 60 10.84 -0.61 -4.69
N TYR A 61 11.74 -0.14 -5.54
CA TYR A 61 12.52 1.07 -5.28
C TYR A 61 12.90 1.78 -6.56
N ARG A 62 13.22 3.06 -6.44
CA ARG A 62 13.85 3.83 -7.51
C ARG A 62 15.37 3.61 -7.53
N PRO A 63 15.97 3.16 -8.64
CA PRO A 63 17.41 2.97 -8.72
C PRO A 63 18.22 4.27 -8.53
N ASP A 64 17.71 5.42 -9.01
CA ASP A 64 18.33 6.73 -8.87
C ASP A 64 18.15 7.35 -7.49
N ARG A 65 17.12 6.92 -6.75
CA ARG A 65 16.81 7.36 -5.38
C ARG A 65 16.40 6.17 -4.50
N PRO A 66 17.34 5.30 -4.08
CA PRO A 66 16.99 4.04 -3.40
C PRO A 66 16.27 4.18 -2.06
N ARG A 67 16.26 5.38 -1.48
CA ARG A 67 15.48 5.70 -0.29
C ARG A 67 13.98 5.75 -0.58
N ASP A 68 13.60 6.04 -1.82
CA ASP A 68 12.23 6.01 -2.31
C ASP A 68 11.90 4.56 -2.64
N CYS A 69 11.35 3.86 -1.66
CA CYS A 69 11.08 2.43 -1.74
C CYS A 69 9.87 2.01 -0.90
N ALA A 70 9.33 0.83 -1.21
CA ALA A 70 8.33 0.15 -0.42
C ALA A 70 8.70 -1.31 -0.22
N PHE A 71 8.34 -1.82 0.96
CA PHE A 71 8.51 -3.21 1.35
C PHE A 71 7.14 -3.87 1.45
N PHE A 72 7.01 -5.04 0.84
CA PHE A 72 5.85 -5.91 0.96
C PHE A 72 6.29 -7.19 1.66
N PRO A 73 6.23 -7.24 3.01
CA PRO A 73 6.75 -8.37 3.78
C PRO A 73 5.81 -9.57 3.72
N PHE A 74 6.39 -10.75 3.60
CA PHE A 74 5.72 -12.04 3.66
C PHE A 74 6.26 -12.88 4.81
N ALA A 75 5.35 -13.41 5.61
CA ALA A 75 5.63 -14.43 6.61
C ALA A 75 5.09 -15.79 6.16
N ALA A 76 5.52 -16.88 6.80
CA ALA A 76 4.97 -18.21 6.55
C ALA A 76 3.44 -18.27 6.75
N PHE A 77 2.91 -17.36 7.57
CA PHE A 77 1.49 -17.21 7.88
C PHE A 77 0.82 -16.03 7.17
N SER A 78 1.46 -15.45 6.15
CA SER A 78 0.83 -14.46 5.26
C SER A 78 -0.09 -15.17 4.27
N PRO A 79 -1.38 -14.78 4.17
CA PRO A 79 -2.31 -15.35 3.19
C PRO A 79 -1.81 -15.25 1.74
N GLU A 80 -1.14 -14.16 1.38
CA GLU A 80 -0.54 -13.91 0.07
C GLU A 80 0.58 -14.90 -0.21
N TRP A 81 1.45 -15.16 0.77
CA TRP A 81 2.50 -16.18 0.67
C TRP A 81 1.92 -17.56 0.42
N VAL A 82 0.86 -17.92 1.17
CA VAL A 82 0.14 -19.18 1.00
C VAL A 82 -0.51 -19.26 -0.38
N ALA A 83 -1.14 -18.18 -0.86
CA ALA A 83 -1.79 -18.12 -2.16
C ALA A 83 -0.79 -18.27 -3.32
N MET A 84 0.34 -17.56 -3.26
CA MET A 84 1.41 -17.69 -4.26
C MET A 84 1.93 -19.13 -4.33
N ARG A 85 2.29 -19.73 -3.19
CA ARG A 85 2.80 -21.12 -3.16
C ARG A 85 1.76 -22.14 -3.65
N PHE A 86 0.50 -21.98 -3.23
CA PHE A 86 -0.59 -22.83 -3.71
C PHE A 86 -0.74 -22.71 -5.23
N GLY A 87 -0.85 -21.49 -5.75
CA GLY A 87 -1.10 -21.26 -7.17
C GLY A 87 0.04 -21.77 -8.05
N VAL A 88 1.30 -21.58 -7.64
CA VAL A 88 2.45 -22.13 -8.38
C VAL A 88 2.42 -23.65 -8.38
N ALA A 89 2.13 -24.28 -7.24
CA ALA A 89 2.04 -25.73 -7.15
C ALA A 89 0.86 -26.31 -7.95
N ALA A 90 -0.27 -25.59 -8.01
CA ALA A 90 -1.46 -25.98 -8.76
C ALA A 90 -1.38 -25.68 -10.26
N GLY A 91 -0.36 -24.94 -10.71
CA GLY A 91 -0.26 -24.46 -12.09
C GLY A 91 -1.31 -23.41 -12.46
N ALA A 92 -1.87 -22.71 -11.46
CA ALA A 92 -2.85 -21.65 -11.68
C ALA A 92 -2.18 -20.38 -12.26
N THR A 93 -2.96 -19.58 -12.98
CA THR A 93 -2.53 -18.24 -13.38
C THR A 93 -2.47 -17.34 -12.14
N LEU A 94 -1.34 -16.68 -11.91
CA LEU A 94 -1.14 -15.78 -10.76
C LEU A 94 -0.90 -14.35 -11.22
N ARG A 95 -1.57 -13.37 -10.62
CA ARG A 95 -1.33 -11.94 -10.85
C ARG A 95 -1.49 -11.15 -9.56
N PHE A 96 -0.65 -10.16 -9.39
CA PHE A 96 -0.84 -9.07 -8.45
C PHE A 96 -1.85 -8.06 -9.01
N ILE A 97 -2.65 -7.43 -8.14
CA ILE A 97 -3.76 -6.57 -8.56
C ILE A 97 -3.80 -5.18 -7.94
N ASP A 98 -2.79 -4.79 -7.17
CA ASP A 98 -2.75 -3.42 -6.63
C ASP A 98 -2.40 -2.42 -7.74
N LEU A 99 -2.51 -1.13 -7.41
CA LEU A 99 -1.98 -0.08 -8.27
C LEU A 99 -0.46 -0.28 -8.47
N PRO A 100 0.07 -0.20 -9.71
CA PRO A 100 1.51 -0.26 -9.94
C PRO A 100 2.25 0.73 -9.06
N HIS A 101 3.24 0.24 -8.33
CA HIS A 101 3.98 1.03 -7.36
C HIS A 101 4.88 2.07 -8.03
N ALA A 102 5.20 1.89 -9.32
CA ALA A 102 5.83 2.90 -10.14
C ALA A 102 5.11 4.26 -10.11
N HIS A 103 3.78 4.28 -9.95
CA HIS A 103 3.02 5.53 -9.81
C HIS A 103 3.33 6.24 -8.48
N GLN A 104 3.46 5.49 -7.38
CA GLN A 104 3.81 6.08 -6.08
C GLN A 104 5.25 6.61 -6.04
N LEU A 105 6.11 6.05 -6.87
CA LEU A 105 7.51 6.45 -7.00
C LEU A 105 7.72 7.58 -8.02
N ALA A 106 6.68 7.99 -8.75
CA ALA A 106 6.79 9.06 -9.74
C ALA A 106 7.01 10.44 -9.06
N ASP A 107 7.72 11.33 -9.74
CA ASP A 107 7.93 12.69 -9.26
C ASP A 107 6.59 13.41 -9.08
N GLY A 108 6.43 14.11 -7.94
CA GLY A 108 5.21 14.88 -7.64
C GLY A 108 4.02 14.05 -7.15
N PHE A 109 4.13 12.73 -7.04
CA PHE A 109 3.06 11.90 -6.47
C PHE A 109 2.94 12.12 -4.95
N GLY A 110 1.74 12.47 -4.47
CA GLY A 110 1.47 12.68 -3.04
C GLY A 110 2.10 13.94 -2.43
N ALA A 111 2.80 14.76 -3.23
CA ALA A 111 3.24 16.08 -2.78
C ALA A 111 1.99 16.95 -2.57
N PRO A 112 1.78 17.52 -1.37
CA PRO A 112 0.76 18.54 -1.21
C PRO A 112 1.04 19.65 -2.21
N GLU A 113 -0.02 20.12 -2.89
CA GLU A 113 0.05 21.32 -3.71
C GLU A 113 0.66 22.42 -2.83
N ALA A 114 1.76 23.02 -3.27
CA ALA A 114 2.42 24.07 -2.50
C ALA A 114 1.36 25.13 -2.17
N PRO A 115 1.19 25.54 -0.90
CA PRO A 115 0.29 26.64 -0.57
C PRO A 115 0.64 27.82 -1.49
N PRO A 116 -0.36 28.53 -2.04
CA PRO A 116 -0.07 29.72 -2.83
C PRO A 116 0.84 30.62 -1.99
N GLU A 117 1.94 31.06 -2.59
CA GLU A 117 2.95 31.91 -1.95
C GLU A 117 2.22 33.08 -1.31
N ALA A 118 2.19 33.09 0.03
CA ALA A 118 1.47 34.12 0.77
C ALA A 118 2.10 35.46 0.40
N ALA A 119 1.31 36.34 -0.21
CA ALA A 119 1.74 37.70 -0.50
C ALA A 119 2.27 38.35 0.79
N PRO A 120 3.39 39.09 0.73
CA PRO A 120 3.99 39.69 1.91
C PRO A 120 2.94 40.56 2.61
N ILE A 121 2.70 40.26 3.89
CA ILE A 121 1.85 41.05 4.79
C ILE A 121 2.61 42.29 5.25
N ASP A 122 2.98 43.15 4.31
CA ASP A 122 3.39 44.52 4.63
C ASP A 122 2.12 45.36 4.80
N ALA A 123 1.48 45.23 5.95
CA ALA A 123 0.49 46.19 6.44
C ALA A 123 0.94 46.68 7.82
N GLU A 124 1.59 47.84 7.81
CA GLU A 124 2.00 48.66 8.94
C GLU A 124 1.00 48.62 10.13
N PRO A 125 1.48 48.64 11.38
CA PRO A 125 0.60 48.72 12.54
C PRO A 125 -0.05 50.11 12.58
N VAL A 126 -1.37 50.17 12.39
CA VAL A 126 -2.11 51.42 12.60
C VAL A 126 -2.21 51.67 14.12
N SER A 127 -1.38 52.57 14.62
CA SER A 127 -1.57 53.20 15.91
C SER A 127 -2.48 54.42 15.76
N GLU A 128 -3.66 54.41 16.36
CA GLU A 128 -4.22 55.66 16.89
C GLU A 128 -5.21 55.40 18.04
N ALA A 129 -4.96 56.12 19.13
CA ALA A 129 -5.77 56.16 20.33
C ALA A 129 -6.89 57.21 20.18
N ALA A 130 -8.07 56.92 20.72
CA ALA A 130 -9.06 57.93 21.13
C ALA A 130 -9.95 57.30 22.22
N GLU A 131 -9.64 57.54 23.50
CA GLU A 131 -10.24 58.57 24.36
C GLU A 131 -11.61 58.14 24.93
N ALA A 132 -11.61 57.81 26.22
CA ALA A 132 -12.81 57.44 26.98
C ALA A 132 -13.47 58.70 27.56
N PRO A 133 -14.79 58.88 27.44
CA PRO A 133 -15.48 59.88 28.24
C PRO A 133 -15.81 59.30 29.62
N SER A 134 -15.18 59.92 30.63
CA SER A 134 -15.64 59.96 32.01
C SER A 134 -17.00 60.67 32.10
N GLY A 135 -17.95 60.12 32.85
CA GLY A 135 -19.21 60.79 33.18
C GLY A 135 -19.94 60.08 34.32
N ASP A 136 -20.07 60.79 35.43
CA ASP A 136 -20.50 60.39 36.77
C ASP A 136 -21.99 60.71 37.02
N GLY A 137 -22.66 59.86 37.82
CA GLY A 137 -23.88 60.15 38.61
C GLY A 137 -25.25 60.30 37.90
N PRO A 138 -26.38 60.24 38.64
CA PRO A 138 -26.54 60.18 40.10
C PRO A 138 -26.97 58.82 40.68
#